data_AF-A0A0D2BHY0-F1
#
_entry.id   AF-A0A0D2BHY0-F1
#
_cell.length_a   1.000
_cell.length_b   1.000
_cell.length_c   1.000
_cell.angle_alpha   90.00
_cell.angle_beta   90.00
_cell.angle_gamma   90.00
#
_symmetry.space_group_name_H-M   'P 1'
#
loop_
_entity.id
_entity.type
_entity.pdbx_description
1 polymer ?
#
loop_
_entity_poly.entity_id
_entity_poly.type
_entity_poly.pdbx_seq_one_letter_code
_entity_poly.pdbx_strand_id
1 'polypeptide(L)'
;MPGSGSSTPSPRSSRWSFLSSRSFALHAIPISYALAYPPHVYVLGTLMKASSSNYAFTNMVPRVNLERLGPSLPKATTDMLWRARGCHLNTLEGFPLFAAAMLAGTYTSLPTRDLNICAAEYLAARVVYNVLYMTVRSEAASYLRTAVYFYSVGIPFYVLWKAGQKAAGAIAQEKGKGE
;
A
#
# COMPACT_ATOMS: atom_id res chain seq x y z
N MET A 1 -4.33 14.28 -62.48
CA MET A 1 -4.44 13.06 -61.65
C MET A 1 -3.84 13.37 -60.28
N PRO A 2 -4.64 13.62 -59.23
CA PRO A 2 -4.12 13.98 -57.92
C PRO A 2 -3.62 12.73 -57.18
N GLY A 3 -2.44 12.84 -56.56
CA GLY A 3 -1.81 11.77 -55.78
C GLY A 3 -2.56 11.51 -54.48
N SER A 4 -2.94 10.25 -54.26
CA SER A 4 -3.58 9.78 -53.03
C SER A 4 -2.55 9.71 -51.90
N GLY A 5 -2.64 10.64 -50.94
CA GLY A 5 -1.90 10.57 -49.69
C GLY A 5 -2.40 9.42 -48.81
N SER A 6 -1.55 8.43 -48.56
CA SER A 6 -1.79 7.39 -47.57
C SER A 6 -1.57 7.96 -46.18
N SER A 7 -2.67 8.20 -45.45
CA SER A 7 -2.64 8.51 -44.02
C SER A 7 -2.53 7.19 -43.25
N THR A 8 -1.32 6.87 -42.76
CA THR A 8 -1.14 5.83 -41.75
C THR A 8 -1.81 6.27 -40.44
N PRO A 9 -2.77 5.50 -39.88
CA PRO A 9 -3.37 5.85 -38.61
C PRO A 9 -2.36 5.56 -37.48
N SER A 10 -2.12 6.54 -36.61
CA SER A 10 -1.32 6.36 -35.41
C SER A 10 -1.94 5.28 -34.51
N PRO A 11 -1.14 4.40 -33.88
CA PRO A 11 -1.67 3.37 -33.01
C PRO A 11 -2.34 4.04 -31.80
N ARG A 12 -3.65 3.91 -31.68
CA ARG A 12 -4.39 4.35 -30.50
C ARG A 12 -3.86 3.57 -29.31
N SER A 13 -3.21 4.25 -28.36
CA SER A 13 -2.85 3.65 -27.09
C SER A 13 -4.14 3.20 -26.38
N SER A 14 -4.38 1.90 -26.40
CA SER A 14 -5.59 1.35 -25.80
C SER A 14 -5.47 1.50 -24.28
N ARG A 15 -6.50 2.08 -23.67
CA ARG A 15 -6.61 2.32 -22.22
C ARG A 15 -6.49 1.03 -21.38
N TRP A 16 -6.60 -0.13 -22.04
CA TRP A 16 -6.49 -1.49 -21.49
C TRP A 16 -5.05 -2.00 -21.38
N SER A 17 -4.06 -1.29 -21.95
CA SER A 17 -2.64 -1.64 -21.86
C SER A 17 -2.07 -1.57 -20.44
N PHE A 18 -2.64 -0.73 -19.56
CA PHE A 18 -2.11 -0.50 -18.22
C PHE A 18 -2.21 -1.74 -17.30
N LEU A 19 -3.29 -2.51 -17.40
CA LEU A 19 -3.50 -3.74 -16.62
C LEU A 19 -2.73 -4.95 -17.18
N SER A 20 -2.30 -4.88 -18.45
CA SER A 20 -1.46 -5.89 -19.11
C SER A 20 0.03 -5.56 -19.05
N SER A 21 0.38 -4.37 -18.55
CA SER A 21 1.76 -3.93 -18.34
C SER A 21 2.19 -4.20 -16.90
N ARG A 22 3.48 -4.52 -16.71
CA ARG A 22 4.10 -4.62 -15.37
C ARG A 22 4.10 -3.28 -14.64
N SER A 23 3.75 -2.20 -15.33
CA SER A 23 3.57 -0.87 -14.77
C SER A 23 2.61 -0.89 -13.58
N PHE A 24 1.49 -1.62 -13.60
CA PHE A 24 0.53 -1.58 -12.50
C PHE A 24 1.14 -2.01 -11.16
N ALA A 25 1.86 -3.14 -11.11
CA ALA A 25 2.55 -3.59 -9.90
C ALA A 25 3.55 -2.56 -9.35
N LEU A 26 4.26 -1.84 -10.22
CA LEU A 26 5.16 -0.76 -9.81
C LEU A 26 4.42 0.48 -9.31
N HIS A 27 3.30 0.86 -9.94
CA HIS A 27 2.45 1.97 -9.48
C HIS A 27 1.71 1.63 -8.17
N ALA A 28 1.48 0.35 -7.89
CA ALA A 28 0.89 -0.07 -6.63
C ALA A 28 1.78 0.28 -5.42
N ILE A 29 3.10 0.41 -5.60
CA ILE A 29 4.05 0.79 -4.55
C ILE A 29 3.73 2.19 -3.98
N PRO A 30 3.75 3.29 -4.77
CA PRO A 30 3.39 4.61 -4.26
C PRO A 30 1.93 4.68 -3.79
N ILE A 31 1.00 3.93 -4.40
CA ILE A 31 -0.39 3.87 -3.94
C ILE A 31 -0.46 3.26 -2.53
N SER A 32 0.23 2.14 -2.28
CA SER A 32 0.27 1.53 -0.95
C SER A 32 0.87 2.46 0.10
N TYR A 33 1.89 3.23 -0.26
CA TYR A 33 2.48 4.21 0.66
C TYR A 33 1.48 5.31 0.98
N ALA A 34 0.78 5.83 -0.03
CA ALA A 34 -0.26 6.86 0.14
C ALA A 34 -1.40 6.40 1.04
N LEU A 35 -1.78 5.12 1.03
CA LEU A 35 -2.82 4.56 1.91
C LEU A 35 -2.50 4.68 3.41
N ALA A 36 -1.23 4.90 3.79
CA ALA A 36 -0.88 5.13 5.19
C ALA A 36 -1.29 6.53 5.69
N TYR A 37 -1.47 7.50 4.80
CA TYR A 37 -1.63 8.91 5.19
C TYR A 37 -3.02 9.34 5.67
N PRO A 38 -4.16 8.80 5.19
CA PRO A 38 -5.47 9.28 5.64
C PRO A 38 -5.65 9.28 7.18
N PRO A 39 -5.28 8.21 7.93
CA PRO A 39 -5.32 8.24 9.38
C PRO A 39 -4.38 9.29 9.99
N HIS A 40 -3.20 9.50 9.39
CA HIS A 40 -2.23 10.49 9.85
C HIS A 40 -2.74 11.93 9.65
N VAL A 41 -3.32 12.22 8.49
CA VAL A 41 -3.94 13.53 8.19
C VAL A 41 -5.09 13.81 9.16
N TYR A 42 -5.88 12.80 9.51
CA TYR A 42 -6.92 12.94 10.54
C TYR A 42 -6.34 13.32 11.91
N VAL A 43 -5.22 12.69 12.32
CA VAL A 43 -4.53 13.04 13.57
C VAL A 43 -4.03 14.48 13.54
N LEU A 44 -3.30 14.86 12.49
CA LEU A 44 -2.76 16.21 12.35
C LEU A 44 -3.86 17.27 12.34
N GLY A 45 -4.91 17.08 11.53
CA GLY A 45 -6.01 18.03 11.43
C GLY A 45 -6.74 18.23 12.76
N THR A 46 -6.95 17.16 13.53
CA THR A 46 -7.58 17.25 14.86
C THR A 46 -6.68 17.97 15.86
N LEU A 47 -5.39 17.64 15.90
CA LEU A 47 -4.44 18.27 16.82
C LEU A 47 -4.19 19.74 16.49
N MET A 48 -4.16 20.12 15.22
CA MET A 48 -4.05 21.51 14.79
C MET A 48 -5.28 22.34 15.22
N LYS A 49 -6.49 21.78 15.11
CA LYS A 49 -7.73 22.42 15.58
C LYS A 49 -7.80 22.53 17.11
N ALA A 50 -7.22 21.56 17.81
CA ALA A 50 -7.11 21.52 19.25
C ALA A 50 -6.03 22.46 19.83
N SER A 51 -5.17 23.01 18.97
CA SER A 51 -4.05 23.85 19.38
C SER A 51 -4.54 25.11 20.10
N SER A 52 -3.95 25.41 21.25
CA SER A 52 -4.26 26.58 22.07
C SER A 52 -2.99 27.20 22.63
N SER A 53 -3.10 28.35 23.31
CA SER A 53 -1.95 29.01 23.96
C SER A 53 -1.26 28.13 25.00
N ASN A 54 -2.02 27.30 25.74
CA ASN A 54 -1.49 26.39 26.75
C ASN A 54 -1.01 25.04 26.17
N TYR A 55 -1.54 24.65 25.00
CA TYR A 55 -1.25 23.37 24.35
C TYR A 55 -1.07 23.58 22.84
N ALA A 56 0.06 24.14 22.44
CA ALA A 56 0.32 24.49 21.05
C ALA A 56 0.79 23.29 20.24
N PHE A 57 0.15 23.07 19.08
CA PHE A 57 0.67 22.18 18.05
C PHE A 57 2.01 22.72 17.54
N THR A 58 3.01 21.84 17.37
CA THR A 58 4.33 22.25 16.86
C THR A 58 4.82 21.35 15.74
N ASN A 59 5.35 21.95 14.68
CA ASN A 59 6.04 21.23 13.60
C ASN A 59 7.51 20.93 13.92
N MET A 60 8.04 21.41 15.05
CA MET A 60 9.41 21.08 15.49
C MET A 60 9.50 19.62 15.94
N VAL A 61 8.45 19.12 16.58
CA VAL A 61 8.37 17.74 17.09
C VAL A 61 6.99 17.13 16.75
N PRO A 62 6.65 16.95 15.46
CA PRO A 62 5.28 16.64 15.03
C PRO A 62 4.79 15.28 15.53
N ARG A 63 5.72 14.34 15.76
CA ARG A 63 5.40 12.97 16.21
C ARG A 63 4.95 12.87 17.66
N VAL A 64 5.35 13.82 18.52
CA VAL A 64 4.99 13.81 19.94
C VAL A 64 3.77 14.68 20.24
N ASN A 65 3.22 15.39 19.25
CA ASN A 65 2.05 16.26 19.46
C ASN A 65 0.86 15.49 20.05
N LEU A 66 0.63 14.24 19.65
CA LEU A 66 -0.45 13.44 20.23
C LEU A 66 -0.21 13.12 21.71
N GLU A 67 1.02 12.86 22.12
CA GLU A 67 1.37 12.60 23.52
C GLU A 67 1.22 13.86 24.38
N ARG A 68 1.54 15.02 23.80
CA ARG A 68 1.48 16.32 24.49
C ARG A 68 0.07 16.90 24.59
N LEU A 69 -0.69 16.85 23.49
CA LEU A 69 -2.03 17.45 23.39
C LEU A 69 -3.15 16.44 23.70
N GLY A 70 -2.90 15.13 23.58
CA GLY A 70 -3.90 14.11 23.86
C GLY A 70 -4.54 14.21 25.26
N PRO A 71 -3.79 14.49 26.33
CA PRO A 71 -4.36 14.64 27.68
C PRO A 71 -5.29 15.86 27.85
N SER A 72 -5.20 16.88 26.99
CA SER A 72 -6.07 18.06 27.07
C SER A 72 -7.38 17.90 26.29
N LEU A 73 -7.55 16.78 25.59
CA LEU A 73 -8.73 16.50 24.77
C LEU A 73 -9.70 15.53 25.45
N PRO A 74 -11.00 15.55 25.04
CA PRO A 74 -11.95 14.55 25.49
C PRO A 74 -11.44 13.14 25.22
N LYS A 75 -11.58 12.24 26.21
CA LYS A 75 -11.08 10.86 26.14
C LYS A 75 -11.48 10.15 24.84
N ALA A 76 -12.73 10.27 24.41
CA ALA A 76 -13.21 9.65 23.18
C ALA A 76 -12.45 10.14 21.92
N THR A 77 -12.10 11.43 21.88
CA THR A 77 -11.28 12.02 20.80
C THR A 77 -9.87 11.45 20.86
N THR A 78 -9.24 11.46 22.04
CA THR A 78 -7.88 10.95 22.24
C THR A 78 -7.76 9.46 21.90
N ASP A 79 -8.73 8.64 22.32
CA ASP A 79 -8.80 7.22 21.98
C ASP A 79 -8.84 7.02 20.45
N MET A 80 -9.62 7.83 19.73
CA MET A 80 -9.69 7.77 18.26
C MET A 80 -8.38 8.23 17.59
N LEU A 81 -7.70 9.25 18.14
CA LEU A 81 -6.40 9.70 17.63
C LEU A 81 -5.31 8.64 17.81
N TRP A 82 -5.31 7.92 18.95
CA TRP A 82 -4.39 6.80 19.16
C TRP A 82 -4.64 5.66 18.20
N ARG A 83 -5.92 5.35 17.91
CA ARG A 83 -6.28 4.35 16.89
C ARG A 83 -5.82 4.77 15.50
N ALA A 84 -6.03 6.03 15.13
CA ALA A 84 -5.58 6.55 13.84
C ALA A 84 -4.05 6.53 13.69
N ARG A 85 -3.31 6.90 14.76
CA ARG A 85 -1.84 6.79 14.79
C ARG A 85 -1.40 5.33 14.66
N GLY A 86 -2.02 4.41 15.39
CA GLY A 86 -1.74 2.97 15.29
C GLY A 86 -2.02 2.41 13.89
N CYS A 87 -3.13 2.83 13.26
CA CYS A 87 -3.45 2.46 11.89
C CYS A 87 -2.36 2.94 10.91
N HIS A 88 -1.95 4.21 10.98
CA HIS A 88 -0.90 4.76 10.12
C HIS A 88 0.42 3.97 10.23
N LEU A 89 0.88 3.73 11.46
CA LEU A 89 2.12 3.00 11.71
C LEU A 89 2.02 1.57 11.20
N ASN A 90 0.91 0.88 11.47
CA ASN A 90 0.70 -0.47 10.95
C ASN A 90 0.64 -0.50 9.42
N THR A 91 0.08 0.52 8.77
CA THR A 91 0.10 0.63 7.31
C THR A 91 1.55 0.70 6.79
N LEU A 92 2.38 1.52 7.43
CA LEU A 92 3.80 1.70 7.08
C LEU A 92 4.67 0.47 7.39
N GLU A 93 4.40 -0.28 8.45
CA GLU A 93 5.18 -1.49 8.79
C GLU A 93 5.09 -2.57 7.69
N GLY A 94 3.92 -2.73 7.07
CA GLY A 94 3.72 -3.68 5.97
C GLY A 94 4.25 -3.20 4.61
N PHE A 95 4.49 -1.90 4.45
CA PHE A 95 4.87 -1.31 3.17
C PHE A 95 6.21 -1.83 2.62
N PRO A 96 7.32 -1.91 3.39
CA PRO A 96 8.59 -2.41 2.89
C PRO A 96 8.49 -3.83 2.31
N LEU A 97 7.76 -4.71 2.99
CA LEU A 97 7.54 -6.08 2.55
C LEU A 97 6.77 -6.13 1.22
N PHE A 98 5.72 -5.33 1.10
CA PHE A 98 4.97 -5.21 -0.15
C PHE A 98 5.80 -4.63 -1.30
N ALA A 99 6.53 -3.55 -1.06
CA ALA A 99 7.39 -2.92 -2.05
C ALA A 99 8.46 -3.89 -2.56
N ALA A 100 9.13 -4.62 -1.65
CA ALA A 100 10.11 -5.64 -1.99
C ALA A 100 9.49 -6.75 -2.87
N ALA A 101 8.29 -7.22 -2.52
CA ALA A 101 7.58 -8.24 -3.29
C ALA A 101 7.25 -7.78 -4.72
N MET A 102 6.73 -6.56 -4.89
CA MET A 102 6.40 -6.03 -6.22
C MET A 102 7.64 -5.84 -7.09
N LEU A 103 8.75 -5.35 -6.51
CA LEU A 103 10.03 -5.22 -7.19
C LEU A 103 10.60 -6.58 -7.59
N ALA A 104 10.65 -7.55 -6.66
CA ALA A 104 11.16 -8.89 -6.91
C ALA A 104 10.33 -9.65 -7.96
N GLY A 105 9.00 -9.58 -7.88
CA GLY A 105 8.10 -10.18 -8.86
C GLY A 105 8.26 -9.57 -10.26
N THR A 106 8.46 -8.25 -10.33
CA THR A 106 8.72 -7.55 -11.59
C THR A 106 10.07 -7.93 -12.18
N TYR A 107 11.12 -7.96 -11.36
CA TYR A 107 12.50 -8.30 -11.74
C TYR A 107 12.61 -9.73 -12.25
N THR A 108 12.05 -10.69 -11.51
CA THR A 108 12.03 -12.11 -11.91
C THR A 108 11.03 -12.39 -13.04
N SER A 109 10.32 -11.38 -13.53
CA SER A 109 9.37 -11.50 -14.63
C SER A 109 8.23 -12.48 -14.35
N LEU A 110 7.69 -12.51 -13.13
CA LEU A 110 6.47 -13.29 -12.84
C LEU A 110 5.34 -12.94 -13.81
N PRO A 111 4.37 -13.87 -14.04
CA PRO A 111 3.24 -13.59 -14.91
C PRO A 111 2.55 -12.28 -14.54
N THR A 112 2.49 -11.32 -15.49
CA THR A 112 2.01 -9.95 -15.23
C THR A 112 0.61 -9.93 -14.62
N ARG A 113 -0.28 -10.80 -15.12
CA ARG A 113 -1.65 -10.92 -14.62
C ARG A 113 -1.67 -11.29 -13.14
N ASP A 114 -0.90 -12.31 -12.75
CA ASP A 114 -0.87 -12.80 -11.37
C ASP A 114 -0.28 -11.75 -10.43
N LEU A 115 0.80 -11.07 -10.85
CA LEU A 115 1.42 -10.01 -10.06
C LEU A 115 0.47 -8.81 -9.88
N ASN A 116 -0.25 -8.42 -10.94
CA ASN A 116 -1.22 -7.33 -10.87
C ASN A 116 -2.44 -7.67 -10.00
N ILE A 117 -2.91 -8.92 -10.04
CA ILE A 117 -3.97 -9.40 -9.13
C ILE A 117 -3.49 -9.32 -7.68
N CYS A 118 -2.30 -9.85 -7.37
CA CYS A 118 -1.73 -9.77 -6.03
C CYS A 118 -1.59 -8.31 -5.56
N ALA A 119 -1.11 -7.41 -6.42
CA ALA A 119 -1.01 -5.99 -6.11
C ALA A 119 -2.39 -5.37 -5.80
N ALA A 120 -3.40 -5.65 -6.62
CA ALA A 120 -4.75 -5.13 -6.43
C ALA A 120 -5.41 -5.67 -5.16
N GLU A 121 -5.28 -6.97 -4.89
CA GLU A 121 -5.79 -7.63 -3.68
C GLU A 121 -5.15 -7.06 -2.42
N TYR A 122 -3.83 -6.84 -2.45
CA TYR A 122 -3.13 -6.22 -1.32
C TYR A 122 -3.68 -4.82 -1.05
N LEU A 123 -3.78 -3.97 -2.08
CA LEU A 123 -4.32 -2.62 -1.94
C LEU A 123 -5.75 -2.62 -1.39
N ALA A 124 -6.62 -3.48 -1.93
CA ALA A 124 -7.99 -3.63 -1.46
C ALA A 124 -8.04 -4.08 0.00
N ALA A 125 -7.25 -5.09 0.37
CA ALA A 125 -7.15 -5.58 1.74
C ALA A 125 -6.67 -4.49 2.69
N ARG A 126 -5.73 -3.63 2.28
CA ARG A 126 -5.25 -2.50 3.11
C ARG A 126 -6.27 -1.39 3.27
N VAL A 127 -7.06 -1.10 2.23
CA VAL A 127 -8.21 -0.17 2.36
C VAL A 127 -9.22 -0.71 3.37
N VAL A 128 -9.62 -1.98 3.23
CA VAL A 128 -10.57 -2.63 4.15
C VAL A 128 -10.01 -2.67 5.58
N TYR A 129 -8.75 -3.05 5.74
CA TYR A 129 -8.08 -3.06 7.04
C TYR A 129 -8.09 -1.68 7.70
N ASN A 130 -7.73 -0.62 6.97
CA ASN A 130 -7.71 0.74 7.49
C ASN A 130 -9.11 1.19 7.95
N VAL A 131 -10.15 0.90 7.16
CA VAL A 131 -11.54 1.20 7.53
C VAL A 131 -11.91 0.45 8.80
N LEU A 132 -11.68 -0.86 8.87
CA LEU A 132 -11.97 -1.68 10.05
C LEU A 132 -11.21 -1.19 11.28
N TYR A 133 -9.93 -0.83 11.14
CA TYR A 133 -9.11 -0.32 12.24
C TYR A 133 -9.73 0.95 12.85
N MET A 134 -10.24 1.83 12.00
CA MET A 134 -10.83 3.10 12.42
C MET A 134 -12.24 2.95 13.00
N THR A 135 -13.09 2.12 12.42
CA THR A 135 -14.53 2.09 12.72
C THR A 135 -14.94 1.02 13.72
N VAL A 136 -14.21 -0.10 13.80
CA VAL A 136 -14.62 -1.24 14.63
C VAL A 136 -14.52 -0.90 16.13
N ARG A 137 -15.57 -1.24 16.89
CA ARG A 137 -15.65 -1.07 18.34
C ARG A 137 -15.97 -2.34 19.11
N SER A 138 -16.38 -3.42 18.43
CA SER A 138 -16.69 -4.71 19.04
C SER A 138 -15.52 -5.69 18.94
N GLU A 139 -15.45 -6.61 19.90
CA GLU A 139 -14.42 -7.66 19.96
C GLU A 139 -14.53 -8.63 18.77
N ALA A 140 -15.76 -9.02 18.39
CA ALA A 140 -15.99 -9.90 17.25
C ALA A 140 -15.43 -9.33 15.93
N ALA A 141 -15.63 -8.04 15.67
CA ALA A 141 -15.10 -7.40 14.47
C ALA A 141 -13.58 -7.13 14.56
N SER A 142 -12.97 -7.24 15.75
CA SER A 142 -11.51 -7.19 15.89
C SER A 142 -10.83 -8.43 15.29
N TYR A 143 -11.48 -9.59 15.33
CA TYR A 143 -11.00 -10.81 14.65
C TYR A 143 -11.02 -10.67 13.13
N LEU A 144 -12.03 -10.00 12.57
CA LEU A 144 -12.08 -9.70 11.14
C LEU A 144 -10.90 -8.82 10.73
N ARG A 145 -10.58 -7.78 11.51
CA ARG A 145 -9.39 -6.94 11.27
C ARG A 145 -8.11 -7.78 11.26
N THR A 146 -7.96 -8.71 12.20
CA THR A 146 -6.80 -9.62 12.27
C THR A 146 -6.75 -10.55 11.05
N ALA A 147 -7.88 -11.11 10.62
CA ALA A 147 -7.94 -11.97 9.44
C ALA A 147 -7.54 -11.20 8.16
N VAL A 148 -8.06 -9.99 7.97
CA VAL A 148 -7.70 -9.13 6.82
C VAL A 148 -6.22 -8.74 6.87
N TYR A 149 -5.67 -8.49 8.07
CA TYR A 149 -4.24 -8.23 8.23
C TYR A 149 -3.39 -9.40 7.73
N PHE A 150 -3.62 -10.61 8.26
CA PHE A 150 -2.85 -11.79 7.85
C PHE A 150 -3.02 -12.12 6.37
N TYR A 151 -4.23 -11.96 5.83
CA TYR A 151 -4.45 -12.09 4.39
C TYR A 151 -3.58 -11.09 3.61
N SER A 152 -3.61 -9.81 3.99
CA SER A 152 -2.81 -8.78 3.32
C SER A 152 -1.30 -9.05 3.41
N VAL A 153 -0.82 -9.58 4.53
CA VAL A 153 0.60 -9.91 4.73
C VAL A 153 0.99 -11.18 3.96
N GLY A 154 0.07 -12.15 3.81
CA GLY A 154 0.31 -13.38 3.04
C GLY A 154 0.60 -13.13 1.57
N ILE A 155 0.02 -12.10 0.97
CA ILE A 155 0.20 -11.77 -0.45
C ILE A 155 1.67 -11.48 -0.82
N PRO A 156 2.37 -10.53 -0.17
CA PRO A 156 3.78 -10.28 -0.50
C PRO A 156 4.68 -11.47 -0.16
N PHE A 157 4.38 -12.27 0.87
CA PHE A 157 5.09 -13.53 1.11
C PHE A 157 4.94 -14.51 -0.06
N TYR A 158 3.72 -14.69 -0.56
CA TYR A 158 3.43 -15.52 -1.72
C TYR A 158 4.21 -15.06 -2.97
N VAL A 159 4.20 -13.75 -3.24
CA VAL A 159 4.92 -13.19 -4.40
C VAL A 159 6.43 -13.37 -4.26
N LEU A 160 7.01 -13.10 -3.09
CA LEU A 160 8.45 -13.30 -2.83
C LEU A 160 8.85 -14.77 -3.01
N TRP A 161 8.03 -15.69 -2.51
CA TRP A 161 8.26 -17.12 -2.67
C TRP A 161 8.28 -17.53 -4.15
N LYS A 162 7.27 -17.11 -4.91
CA LYS A 162 7.20 -17.36 -6.37
C LYS A 162 8.37 -16.75 -7.13
N ALA A 163 8.79 -15.54 -6.77
CA ALA A 163 9.95 -14.88 -7.35
C ALA A 163 11.23 -15.69 -7.10
N GLY A 164 11.43 -16.16 -5.86
CA GLY A 164 12.57 -17.02 -5.50
C GLY A 164 12.61 -18.33 -6.30
N GLN A 165 11.48 -19.02 -6.43
CA GLN A 165 11.37 -20.23 -7.25
C GLN A 165 11.76 -19.98 -8.71
N LYS A 166 11.29 -18.86 -9.29
CA LYS A 166 11.61 -18.49 -10.67
C LYS A 166 13.09 -18.15 -10.87
N ALA A 167 13.70 -17.44 -9.92
CA ALA A 167 15.12 -17.13 -9.95
C ALA A 167 15.98 -18.41 -9.89
N ALA A 168 15.65 -19.36 -9.01
CA ALA A 168 16.35 -20.65 -8.91
C ALA A 168 16.25 -21.47 -10.21
N GLY A 169 15.05 -21.51 -10.82
CA GLY A 169 14.85 -22.20 -12.10
C GLY A 169 15.67 -21.61 -13.25
N ALA A 170 15.84 -20.29 -13.31
CA ALA A 170 16.67 -19.63 -14.33
C ALA A 170 18.16 -20.04 -14.19
N ILE A 171 18.69 -20.06 -12.97
CA ILE A 171 20.07 -20.46 -12.68
C ILE A 171 20.32 -21.92 -13.10
N ALA A 172 19.35 -22.82 -12.88
CA ALA A 172 19.48 -24.22 -13.29
C ALA A 172 19.53 -24.37 -14.83
N GLN A 173 18.75 -23.58 -15.58
CA GLN A 173 18.77 -23.60 -17.03
C GLN A 173 20.06 -23.05 -17.64
N GLU A 174 20.68 -22.06 -17.00
CA GLU A 174 21.98 -21.54 -17.45
C GLU A 174 23.10 -22.57 -17.29
N LYS A 175 23.11 -23.31 -16.18
CA LYS A 175 24.11 -24.37 -15.93
C LYS A 175 24.01 -25.51 -16.95
N GLY A 176 22.80 -25.97 -17.27
CA GLY A 176 22.60 -27.07 -18.22
C GLY A 176 22.86 -26.72 -19.70
N LYS A 177 23.12 -25.44 -20.04
CA LYS A 177 23.52 -25.02 -21.39
C LYS A 177 25.05 -24.95 -21.59
N GLY A 178 25.81 -25.05 -20.51
CA GLY A 178 27.28 -25.01 -20.52
C GLY A 178 27.94 -26.39 -20.50
N GLU A 179 27.15 -27.46 -20.42
CA GLU A 179 27.54 -28.87 -20.57
C GLU A 179 27.16 -29.36 -21.98
#